data_AF-A0A165N1J7-F1
#
_entry.id   AF-A0A165N1J7-F1
#
_cell.length_a   1.000
_cell.length_b   1.000
_cell.length_c   1.000
_cell.angle_alpha   90.00
_cell.angle_beta   90.00
_cell.angle_gamma   90.00
#
_symmetry.space_group_name_H-M   'P 1'
#
loop_
_entity.id
_entity.type
_entity.pdbx_description
1 polymer ?
#
loop_
_entity_poly.entity_id
_entity_poly.type
_entity_poly.pdbx_seq_one_letter_code
_entity_poly.pdbx_strand_id
1 'polypeptide(L)'
;MIIRCLVLIAFLCSSGVAAAQGPNTPRPEEIKEFHECLRKGGLVFNDRVQCIGKVFEHCAMKLQDQTSMGMRECYSRETALWEKMILNSEKELRRNENKPTKTALVEAGRNWKAFRNNTCNIPYAMNPKGTLAPVLGMECYNRLTALWALQLSEFATPLGN
;
A
#
# COMPACT_ATOMS: atom_id res chain seq x y z
N MET A 1 -42.85 58.89 4.46
CA MET A 1 -41.56 58.50 5.06
C MET A 1 -41.51 56.99 5.12
N ILE A 2 -40.81 56.33 4.18
CA ILE A 2 -40.65 54.87 4.14
C ILE A 2 -39.15 54.60 4.00
N ILE A 3 -38.56 54.05 5.07
CA ILE A 3 -37.13 53.72 5.17
C ILE A 3 -36.91 52.40 4.42
N ARG A 4 -36.02 52.43 3.41
CA ARG A 4 -35.60 51.27 2.61
C ARG A 4 -34.55 50.47 3.39
N CYS A 5 -34.86 49.23 3.77
CA CYS A 5 -33.85 48.26 4.22
C CYS A 5 -33.11 47.68 3.01
N LEU A 6 -31.82 48.02 2.89
CA LEU A 6 -30.86 47.34 2.03
C LEU A 6 -30.42 46.03 2.71
N VAL A 7 -30.74 44.89 2.11
CA VAL A 7 -30.17 43.58 2.48
C VAL A 7 -29.21 43.16 1.38
N LEU A 8 -27.91 43.28 1.65
CA LEU A 8 -26.83 42.70 0.86
C LEU A 8 -26.70 41.22 1.21
N ILE A 9 -27.06 40.33 0.28
CA ILE A 9 -26.83 38.88 0.40
C ILE A 9 -25.41 38.60 -0.09
N ALA A 10 -24.48 38.37 0.85
CA ALA A 10 -23.14 37.86 0.56
C ALA A 10 -23.21 36.35 0.28
N PHE A 11 -23.02 35.97 -0.99
CA PHE A 11 -22.88 34.58 -1.41
C PHE A 11 -21.51 34.05 -0.97
N LEU A 12 -21.49 33.30 0.14
CA LEU A 12 -20.34 32.52 0.60
C LEU A 12 -20.18 31.28 -0.29
N CYS A 13 -19.35 31.38 -1.34
CA CYS A 13 -18.83 30.22 -2.05
C CYS A 13 -17.78 29.52 -1.17
N SER A 14 -18.22 28.58 -0.33
CA SER A 14 -17.34 27.63 0.34
C SER A 14 -16.81 26.66 -0.70
N SER A 15 -15.67 26.98 -1.31
CA SER A 15 -14.89 26.04 -2.13
C SER A 15 -14.46 24.89 -1.22
N GLY A 16 -15.18 23.76 -1.28
CA GLY A 16 -14.73 22.52 -0.67
C GLY A 16 -13.36 22.19 -1.24
N VAL A 17 -12.33 22.26 -0.40
CA VAL A 17 -10.97 21.88 -0.77
C VAL A 17 -11.00 20.37 -0.98
N ALA A 18 -11.21 19.93 -2.23
CA ALA A 18 -10.96 18.56 -2.60
C ALA A 18 -9.46 18.33 -2.45
N ALA A 19 -9.04 17.68 -1.35
CA ALA A 19 -7.66 17.25 -1.19
C ALA A 19 -7.34 16.29 -2.34
N ALA A 20 -6.62 16.78 -3.35
CA ALA A 20 -6.03 15.93 -4.37
C ALA A 20 -5.11 14.94 -3.64
N GLN A 21 -5.51 13.66 -3.62
CA GLN A 21 -4.66 12.64 -3.03
C GLN A 21 -3.36 12.57 -3.83
N GLY A 22 -2.23 12.42 -3.14
CA GLY A 22 -0.92 12.39 -3.80
C GLY A 22 -0.83 11.21 -4.79
N PRO A 23 0.11 11.26 -5.74
CA PRO A 23 0.21 10.25 -6.80
C PRO A 23 0.40 8.81 -6.29
N ASN A 24 0.87 8.65 -5.05
CA ASN A 24 1.16 7.36 -4.42
C ASN A 24 0.07 6.90 -3.43
N THR A 25 -1.03 7.64 -3.26
CA THR A 25 -2.12 7.24 -2.37
C THR A 25 -3.06 6.26 -3.10
N PRO A 26 -3.40 5.10 -2.50
CA PRO A 26 -4.32 4.15 -3.10
C PRO A 26 -5.69 4.77 -3.36
N ARG A 27 -6.22 4.58 -4.57
CA ARG A 27 -7.54 5.04 -4.97
C ARG A 27 -8.64 4.13 -4.37
N PRO A 28 -9.89 4.61 -4.21
CA PRO A 28 -10.97 3.80 -3.64
C PRO A 28 -11.21 2.47 -4.37
N GLU A 29 -11.12 2.46 -5.70
CA GLU A 29 -11.27 1.26 -6.52
C GLU A 29 -10.13 0.25 -6.31
N GLU A 30 -8.91 0.74 -6.08
CA GLU A 30 -7.72 -0.07 -5.81
C GLU A 30 -7.78 -0.71 -4.42
N ILE A 31 -8.26 0.03 -3.42
CA ILE A 31 -8.53 -0.49 -2.07
C ILE A 31 -9.57 -1.60 -2.14
N LYS A 32 -10.63 -1.41 -2.93
CA LYS A 32 -11.66 -2.42 -3.13
C LYS A 32 -11.09 -3.69 -3.75
N GLU A 33 -10.33 -3.57 -4.84
CA GLU A 33 -9.68 -4.70 -5.52
C GLU A 33 -8.80 -5.50 -4.56
N PHE A 34 -7.98 -4.81 -3.77
CA PHE A 34 -7.11 -5.43 -2.75
C PHE A 34 -7.89 -6.29 -1.76
N HIS A 35 -8.94 -5.71 -1.16
CA HIS A 35 -9.74 -6.41 -0.17
C HIS A 35 -10.57 -7.55 -0.79
N GLU A 36 -11.08 -7.36 -2.01
CA GLU A 36 -11.83 -8.40 -2.70
C GLU A 36 -10.94 -9.60 -3.03
N CYS A 37 -9.71 -9.38 -3.50
CA CYS A 37 -8.77 -10.46 -3.75
C CYS A 37 -8.44 -11.22 -2.46
N LEU A 38 -8.02 -10.51 -1.40
CA LEU A 38 -7.67 -11.16 -0.13
C LEU A 38 -8.85 -11.93 0.47
N ARG A 39 -10.08 -11.41 0.35
CA ARG A 39 -11.29 -12.11 0.78
C ARG A 39 -11.52 -13.40 0.00
N LYS A 40 -11.29 -13.40 -1.32
CA LYS A 40 -11.40 -14.60 -2.16
C LYS A 40 -10.33 -15.63 -1.81
N GLY A 41 -9.10 -15.20 -1.51
CA GLY A 41 -8.01 -16.07 -1.09
C GLY A 41 -8.15 -16.65 0.33
N GLY A 42 -9.05 -16.11 1.15
CA GLY A 42 -9.32 -16.63 2.49
C GLY A 42 -8.09 -16.58 3.40
N LEU A 43 -7.83 -17.67 4.14
CA LEU A 43 -6.70 -17.80 5.06
C LEU A 43 -5.51 -18.58 4.47
N VAL A 44 -5.65 -19.15 3.27
CA VAL A 44 -4.60 -19.97 2.65
C VAL A 44 -3.51 -19.06 2.08
N PHE A 45 -2.27 -19.19 2.55
CA PHE A 45 -1.15 -18.34 2.13
C PHE A 45 -1.00 -18.26 0.61
N ASN A 46 -0.96 -19.42 -0.06
CA ASN A 46 -0.73 -19.52 -1.50
C ASN A 46 -1.82 -18.84 -2.33
N ASP A 47 -3.07 -18.88 -1.86
CA ASP A 47 -4.20 -18.22 -2.53
C ASP A 47 -4.10 -16.71 -2.36
N ARG A 48 -3.67 -16.24 -1.19
CA ARG A 48 -3.45 -14.80 -0.92
C ARG A 48 -2.22 -14.25 -1.66
N VAL A 49 -1.20 -15.08 -1.92
CA VAL A 49 -0.05 -14.71 -2.77
C VAL A 49 -0.49 -14.34 -4.19
N GLN A 50 -1.60 -14.90 -4.69
CA GLN A 50 -2.16 -14.50 -6.00
C GLN A 50 -2.68 -13.06 -6.03
N CYS A 51 -2.81 -12.40 -4.88
CA CYS A 51 -3.21 -11.01 -4.78
C CYS A 51 -2.07 -10.02 -5.01
N ILE A 52 -0.82 -10.49 -5.01
CA ILE A 52 0.35 -9.65 -5.28
C ILE A 52 0.29 -9.24 -6.76
N GLY A 53 0.26 -7.93 -7.00
CA GLY A 53 0.16 -7.34 -8.33
C GLY A 53 -1.26 -7.06 -8.80
N LYS A 54 -2.32 -7.47 -8.09
CA LYS A 54 -3.71 -7.27 -8.55
C LYS A 54 -4.12 -5.80 -8.58
N VAL A 55 -3.65 -5.03 -7.60
CA VAL A 55 -3.90 -3.59 -7.58
C VAL A 55 -3.09 -2.88 -8.65
N PHE A 56 -1.84 -3.29 -8.85
CA PHE A 56 -1.02 -2.82 -9.97
C PHE A 56 -1.70 -3.10 -11.32
N GLU A 57 -2.17 -4.33 -11.56
CA GLU A 57 -2.86 -4.72 -12.79
C GLU A 57 -4.08 -3.83 -13.03
N HIS A 58 -4.92 -3.63 -12.00
CA HIS A 58 -6.07 -2.74 -12.08
C HIS A 58 -5.67 -1.29 -12.37
N CYS A 59 -4.61 -0.80 -11.72
CA CYS A 59 -4.11 0.55 -11.88
C CYS A 59 -3.56 0.81 -13.30
N ALA A 60 -2.77 -0.12 -13.83
CA ALA A 60 -2.09 0.00 -15.12
C ALA A 60 -3.02 -0.16 -16.35
N MET A 61 -4.32 -0.42 -16.14
CA MET A 61 -5.32 -0.41 -17.22
C MET A 61 -5.55 0.99 -17.80
N LYS A 62 -5.25 2.05 -17.03
CA LYS A 62 -5.43 3.44 -17.48
C LYS A 62 -4.24 3.85 -18.35
N LEU A 63 -4.51 4.47 -19.51
CA LEU A 63 -3.47 4.80 -20.50
C LEU A 63 -2.34 5.67 -19.92
N GLN A 64 -2.66 6.66 -19.07
CA GLN A 64 -1.62 7.49 -18.42
C GLN A 64 -0.70 6.70 -17.48
N ASP A 65 -1.19 5.56 -16.95
CA ASP A 65 -0.49 4.74 -15.96
C ASP A 65 0.48 3.72 -16.63
N GLN A 66 0.51 3.63 -17.97
CA GLN A 66 1.36 2.71 -18.75
C GLN A 66 2.79 3.23 -19.02
N THR A 67 3.14 4.40 -18.49
CA THR A 67 4.50 4.94 -18.55
C THR A 67 5.38 4.32 -17.45
N SER A 68 6.71 4.37 -17.58
CA SER A 68 7.62 3.96 -16.48
C SER A 68 7.38 4.71 -15.17
N MET A 69 6.79 5.92 -15.24
CA MET A 69 6.37 6.66 -14.05
C MET A 69 5.05 6.15 -13.49
N GLY A 70 4.04 6.00 -14.34
CA GLY A 70 2.74 5.45 -13.96
C GLY A 70 2.83 4.05 -13.35
N MET A 71 3.65 3.17 -13.95
CA MET A 71 3.88 1.82 -13.40
C MET A 71 4.47 1.85 -11.99
N ARG A 72 5.41 2.77 -11.71
CA ARG A 72 5.99 2.93 -10.36
C ARG A 72 4.96 3.46 -9.38
N GLU A 73 4.12 4.38 -9.80
CA GLU A 73 3.01 4.88 -8.97
C GLU A 73 2.03 3.77 -8.64
N CYS A 74 1.64 2.94 -9.62
CA CYS A 74 0.79 1.77 -9.40
C CYS A 74 1.39 0.79 -8.38
N TYR A 75 2.67 0.43 -8.53
CA TYR A 75 3.35 -0.39 -7.52
C TYR A 75 3.43 0.29 -6.15
N SER A 76 3.63 1.61 -6.10
CA SER A 76 3.67 2.36 -4.85
C SER A 76 2.32 2.34 -4.13
N ARG A 77 1.21 2.49 -4.86
CA ARG A 77 -0.15 2.43 -4.28
C ARG A 77 -0.42 1.05 -3.72
N GLU A 78 -0.14 -0.01 -4.48
CA GLU A 78 -0.30 -1.36 -3.97
C GLU A 78 0.59 -1.62 -2.74
N THR A 79 1.84 -1.17 -2.78
CA THR A 79 2.78 -1.27 -1.65
C THR A 79 2.23 -0.61 -0.39
N ALA A 80 1.61 0.56 -0.50
CA ALA A 80 1.03 1.25 0.66
C ALA A 80 -0.09 0.43 1.34
N LEU A 81 -0.84 -0.38 0.57
CA LEU A 81 -1.85 -1.28 1.12
C LEU A 81 -1.22 -2.45 1.89
N TRP A 82 -0.16 -3.05 1.34
CA TRP A 82 0.62 -4.07 2.02
C TRP A 82 1.31 -3.53 3.29
N GLU A 83 1.86 -2.32 3.26
CA GLU A 83 2.46 -1.67 4.43
C GLU A 83 1.42 -1.40 5.53
N LYS A 84 0.22 -0.96 5.17
CA LYS A 84 -0.89 -0.83 6.13
C LYS A 84 -1.24 -2.17 6.78
N MET A 85 -1.21 -3.25 6.02
CA MET A 85 -1.45 -4.60 6.53
C MET A 85 -0.33 -5.10 7.46
N ILE A 86 0.94 -4.78 7.17
CA ILE A 86 2.08 -5.01 8.08
C ILE A 86 1.83 -4.28 9.40
N LEU A 87 1.53 -2.98 9.37
CA LEU A 87 1.31 -2.17 10.57
C LEU A 87 0.17 -2.72 11.45
N ASN A 88 -0.93 -3.16 10.83
CA ASN A 88 -2.04 -3.78 11.55
C ASN A 88 -1.63 -5.10 12.21
N SER A 89 -0.91 -5.96 11.48
CA SER A 89 -0.47 -7.26 12.00
C SER A 89 0.55 -7.10 13.13
N GLU A 90 1.51 -6.18 12.98
CA GLU A 90 2.47 -5.85 14.04
C GLU A 90 1.77 -5.30 15.29
N LYS A 91 0.74 -4.47 15.12
CA LYS A 91 -0.05 -3.93 16.24
C LYS A 91 -0.75 -5.04 17.01
N GLU A 92 -1.35 -6.00 16.33
CA GLU A 92 -2.01 -7.15 16.97
C GLU A 92 -1.00 -8.07 17.67
N LEU A 93 0.11 -8.43 17.02
CA LEU A 93 1.18 -9.21 17.65
C LEU A 93 1.75 -8.51 18.89
N ARG A 94 1.99 -7.19 18.83
CA ARG A 94 2.48 -6.43 20.00
C ARG A 94 1.48 -6.39 21.15
N ARG A 95 0.18 -6.48 20.88
CA ARG A 95 -0.85 -6.51 21.91
C ARG A 95 -0.94 -7.88 22.57
N ASN A 96 -0.91 -8.94 21.78
CA ASN A 96 -1.33 -10.27 22.22
C ASN A 96 -0.16 -11.18 22.63
N GLU A 97 1.06 -10.91 22.17
CA GLU A 97 2.20 -11.79 22.41
C GLU A 97 2.98 -11.51 23.71
N ASN A 98 3.89 -12.43 24.07
CA ASN A 98 4.82 -12.26 25.19
C ASN A 98 6.05 -11.40 24.82
N LYS A 99 6.87 -11.04 25.83
CA LYS A 99 8.06 -10.18 25.62
C LYS A 99 9.09 -10.80 24.65
N PRO A 100 9.49 -12.08 24.78
CA PRO A 100 10.37 -12.73 23.80
C PRO A 100 9.88 -12.61 22.35
N THR A 101 8.62 -12.91 22.07
CA THR A 101 8.04 -12.82 20.71
C THR A 101 8.09 -11.38 20.19
N LYS A 102 7.79 -10.37 21.03
CA LYS A 102 7.88 -8.96 20.63
C LYS A 102 9.30 -8.53 20.28
N THR A 103 10.30 -9.02 21.01
CA THR A 103 11.72 -8.77 20.69
C THR A 103 12.07 -9.38 19.34
N ALA A 104 11.69 -10.63 19.10
CA ALA A 104 11.91 -11.31 17.83
C ALA A 104 11.23 -10.59 16.65
N LEU A 105 10.00 -10.09 16.84
CA LEU A 105 9.27 -9.32 15.82
C LEU A 105 10.04 -8.04 15.41
N VAL A 106 10.58 -7.30 16.39
CA VAL A 106 11.35 -6.08 16.11
C VAL A 106 12.63 -6.39 15.33
N GLU A 107 13.36 -7.42 15.76
CA GLU A 107 14.60 -7.84 15.10
C GLU A 107 14.35 -8.35 13.68
N ALA A 108 13.37 -9.24 13.51
CA ALA A 108 12.97 -9.76 12.21
C ALA A 108 12.52 -8.63 11.26
N GLY A 109 11.71 -7.69 11.75
CA GLY A 109 11.27 -6.54 10.94
C GLY A 109 12.43 -5.63 10.51
N ARG A 110 13.46 -5.44 11.36
CA ARG A 110 14.67 -4.70 10.98
C ARG A 110 15.46 -5.44 9.89
N ASN A 111 15.69 -6.73 10.08
CA ASN A 111 16.47 -7.55 9.15
C ASN A 111 15.77 -7.69 7.79
N TRP A 112 14.45 -7.91 7.80
CA TRP A 112 13.64 -7.98 6.60
C TRP A 112 13.68 -6.68 5.80
N LYS A 113 13.57 -5.51 6.44
CA LYS A 113 13.69 -4.21 5.73
C LYS A 113 15.05 -4.05 5.05
N ALA A 114 16.13 -4.45 5.74
CA ALA A 114 17.47 -4.40 5.17
C ALA A 114 17.60 -5.35 3.96
N PHE A 115 17.12 -6.58 4.09
CA PHE A 115 17.05 -7.55 2.99
C PHE A 115 16.29 -6.98 1.79
N ARG A 116 15.03 -6.55 1.98
CA ARG A 116 14.19 -5.97 0.91
C ARG A 116 14.90 -4.81 0.21
N ASN A 117 15.41 -3.85 0.96
CA ASN A 117 16.02 -2.66 0.38
C ASN A 117 17.28 -2.99 -0.42
N ASN A 118 18.12 -3.90 0.07
CA ASN A 118 19.33 -4.31 -0.64
C ASN A 118 19.00 -5.14 -1.89
N THR A 119 18.07 -6.09 -1.78
CA THR A 119 17.65 -6.93 -2.91
C THR A 119 17.01 -6.10 -4.01
N CYS A 120 16.15 -5.13 -3.66
CA CYS A 120 15.46 -4.33 -4.67
C CYS A 120 16.31 -3.21 -5.28
N ASN A 121 17.56 -3.03 -4.81
CA ASN A 121 18.57 -2.20 -5.49
C ASN A 121 19.29 -2.94 -6.62
N ILE A 122 19.18 -4.28 -6.71
CA ILE A 122 19.86 -5.08 -7.74
C ILE A 122 19.53 -4.61 -9.17
N PRO A 123 18.27 -4.31 -9.55
CA PRO A 123 17.96 -3.83 -10.89
C PRO A 123 18.72 -2.55 -11.28
N TYR A 124 18.94 -1.65 -10.32
CA TYR A 124 19.72 -0.43 -10.54
C TYR A 124 21.20 -0.71 -10.74
N ALA A 125 21.76 -1.69 -10.04
CA ALA A 125 23.14 -2.13 -10.24
C ALA A 125 23.34 -2.81 -11.60
N MET A 126 22.35 -3.61 -12.04
CA MET A 126 22.38 -4.29 -13.34
C MET A 126 22.25 -3.32 -14.52
N ASN A 127 21.43 -2.27 -14.39
CA ASN A 127 21.21 -1.31 -15.47
C ASN A 127 21.05 0.13 -14.96
N PRO A 128 22.17 0.81 -14.59
CA PRO A 128 22.13 2.11 -13.92
C PRO A 128 21.50 3.25 -14.74
N LYS A 129 21.47 3.13 -16.08
CA LYS A 129 20.99 4.16 -17.00
C LYS A 129 19.64 3.82 -17.64
N GLY A 130 19.08 2.64 -17.35
CA GLY A 130 17.84 2.16 -17.96
C GLY A 130 16.59 2.68 -17.25
N THR A 131 15.54 2.96 -18.01
CA THR A 131 14.22 3.35 -17.48
C THR A 131 13.42 2.18 -16.90
N LEU A 132 13.84 0.94 -17.18
CA LEU A 132 13.23 -0.28 -16.67
C LEU A 132 13.71 -0.62 -15.24
N ALA A 133 14.96 -0.29 -14.88
CA ALA A 133 15.50 -0.59 -13.56
C ALA A 133 14.65 -0.02 -12.40
N PRO A 134 14.17 1.24 -12.48
CA PRO A 134 13.24 1.77 -11.48
C PRO A 134 11.90 1.03 -11.37
N VAL A 135 11.39 0.48 -12.47
CA VAL A 135 10.13 -0.30 -12.46
C VAL A 135 10.35 -1.64 -11.78
N LEU A 136 11.42 -2.36 -12.15
CA LEU A 136 11.78 -3.65 -11.54
C LEU A 136 12.11 -3.51 -10.05
N GLY A 137 12.75 -2.41 -9.65
CA GLY A 137 13.00 -2.09 -8.24
C GLY A 137 11.70 -1.94 -7.45
N MET A 138 10.70 -1.23 -8.01
CA MET A 138 9.38 -1.06 -7.38
C MET A 138 8.57 -2.35 -7.36
N GLU A 139 8.62 -3.17 -8.42
CA GLU A 139 8.01 -4.50 -8.43
C GLU A 139 8.59 -5.39 -7.34
N CYS A 140 9.92 -5.46 -7.24
CA CYS A 140 10.61 -6.19 -6.18
C CYS A 140 10.16 -5.71 -4.79
N TYR A 141 10.15 -4.39 -4.58
CA TYR A 141 9.79 -3.80 -3.29
C TYR A 141 8.35 -4.14 -2.91
N ASN A 142 7.43 -4.07 -3.88
CA ASN A 142 6.04 -4.46 -3.71
C ASN A 142 5.91 -5.94 -3.33
N ARG A 143 6.51 -6.85 -4.11
CA ARG A 143 6.43 -8.31 -3.88
C ARG A 143 6.96 -8.69 -2.51
N LEU A 144 8.14 -8.19 -2.13
CA LEU A 144 8.73 -8.51 -0.82
C LEU A 144 7.97 -7.89 0.35
N THR A 145 7.31 -6.75 0.14
CA THR A 145 6.39 -6.14 1.12
C THR A 145 5.13 -6.96 1.29
N ALA A 146 4.54 -7.44 0.20
CA ALA A 146 3.35 -8.26 0.24
C ALA A 146 3.58 -9.60 0.93
N LEU A 147 4.67 -10.30 0.60
CA LEU A 147 5.03 -11.58 1.24
C LEU A 147 5.20 -11.43 2.76
N TRP A 148 5.84 -10.35 3.21
CA TRP A 148 5.98 -10.07 4.64
C TRP A 148 4.66 -9.70 5.30
N ALA A 149 3.81 -8.92 4.63
CA ALA A 149 2.47 -8.61 5.09
C ALA A 149 1.63 -9.87 5.31
N LEU A 150 1.63 -10.78 4.34
CA LEU A 150 0.94 -12.07 4.42
C LEU A 150 1.48 -12.91 5.59
N GLN A 151 2.81 -13.03 5.71
CA GLN A 151 3.45 -13.79 6.78
C GLN A 151 3.07 -13.27 8.17
N LEU A 152 3.12 -11.95 8.39
CA LEU A 152 2.74 -11.35 9.67
C LEU A 152 1.26 -11.49 9.95
N SER A 153 0.42 -11.44 8.92
CA SER A 153 -1.02 -11.65 9.06
C SER A 153 -1.37 -13.08 9.47
N GLU A 154 -0.60 -14.08 9.04
CA GLU A 154 -0.77 -15.46 9.54
C GLU A 154 -0.44 -15.54 11.02
N PHE A 155 0.69 -14.97 11.45
CA PHE A 155 1.08 -14.96 12.87
C PHE A 155 0.07 -14.22 13.74
N ALA A 156 -0.53 -13.14 13.21
CA ALA A 156 -1.52 -12.33 13.92
C ALA A 156 -2.92 -12.97 13.94
N THR A 157 -3.17 -14.00 13.13
CA THR A 157 -4.45 -14.72 13.14
C THR A 157 -4.45 -15.69 14.32
N PRO A 158 -5.42 -15.63 15.24
CA PRO A 158 -5.49 -16.58 16.34
C PRO A 158 -5.54 -18.01 15.80
N LEU A 159 -4.53 -18.81 16.12
CA LEU A 159 -4.61 -20.25 15.97
C LEU A 159 -5.66 -20.70 16.98
N GLY A 160 -6.82 -21.20 16.50
CA GLY A 160 -7.91 -21.63 17.38
C GLY A 160 -7.40 -22.51 18.51
N ASN A 161 -7.95 -22.29 19.71
CA ASN A 161 -7.68 -23.10 20.90
C ASN A 161 -8.04 -24.57 20.68
#